data_AF-A0A6I8RFT6-F1
#
_entry.id   AF-A0A6I8RFT6-F1
#
_cell.length_a   1.000
_cell.length_b   1.000
_cell.length_c   1.000
_cell.angle_alpha   90.00
_cell.angle_beta   90.00
_cell.angle_gamma   90.00
#
_symmetry.space_group_name_H-M   'P 1'
#
loop_
_entity.id
_entity.type
_entity.pdbx_description
1 polymer ?
#
loop_
_entity_poly.entity_id
_entity_poly.type
_entity_poly.pdbx_seq_one_letter_code
_entity_poly.pdbx_strand_id
1 'polypeptide(L)'
;MKRKQRNPVPHNQAVCVTVTKGASPEVTGLSGYREELPSSWEQSRKRESAMENERFGVVRDSMEDNTLLQRAQLGTVRRASYPLPGADFTYGVKSYIQDGGVALALGQWNSIEAKTRLRKLERDYVALNREAVKSGLVTAHEHQVYRNHHQIWRPLHEGCTKPQGLNLPTNMTFGISTRPSTPIGDLLDHRYQRLWVEQQRVAQEALLLKSKEKIKKSKVQNTRTSLLRRYQPPGDPAPLWHLPRFEKVAAHLDTFRTPELRQKAFSAHHSDAVARRGLHGLGIYNIS
;
A
#
# COMPACT_ATOMS: atom_id res chain seq x y z
N MET A 1 -4.78 -20.36 57.38
CA MET A 1 -6.07 -20.96 56.97
C MET A 1 -7.22 -20.05 57.39
N LYS A 2 -7.79 -19.25 56.48
CA LYS A 2 -9.13 -18.65 56.65
C LYS A 2 -9.82 -18.62 55.29
N ARG A 3 -10.77 -19.53 55.09
CA ARG A 3 -11.58 -19.68 53.87
C ARG A 3 -12.57 -18.52 53.80
N LYS A 4 -12.51 -17.73 52.73
CA LYS A 4 -13.44 -16.66 52.43
C LYS A 4 -14.74 -17.29 51.90
N GLN A 5 -15.79 -17.26 52.71
CA GLN A 5 -17.15 -17.69 52.36
C GLN A 5 -17.64 -16.88 51.14
N ARG A 6 -18.15 -17.56 50.11
CA ARG A 6 -18.81 -16.93 48.95
C ARG A 6 -20.30 -16.83 49.24
N ASN A 7 -20.87 -15.63 49.12
CA ASN A 7 -22.32 -15.42 49.19
C ASN A 7 -23.00 -15.94 47.90
N PRO A 8 -24.19 -16.55 47.98
CA PRO A 8 -24.93 -17.02 46.82
C PRO A 8 -25.62 -15.88 46.06
N VAL A 9 -25.67 -16.02 44.74
CA VAL A 9 -26.32 -15.12 43.77
C VAL A 9 -27.83 -15.43 43.73
N PRO A 10 -28.73 -14.43 43.77
CA PRO A 10 -30.17 -14.68 43.66
C PRO A 10 -30.58 -15.03 42.22
N HIS A 11 -31.42 -16.07 42.10
CA HIS A 11 -32.09 -16.54 40.90
C HIS A 11 -33.16 -15.51 40.48
N ASN A 12 -33.00 -14.88 39.32
CA ASN A 12 -34.06 -14.05 38.73
C ASN A 12 -35.11 -14.96 38.09
N GLN A 13 -36.30 -15.03 38.70
CA GLN A 13 -37.49 -15.61 38.10
C GLN A 13 -37.93 -14.75 36.91
N ALA A 14 -37.99 -15.36 35.72
CA ALA A 14 -38.58 -14.75 34.55
C ALA A 14 -40.11 -14.75 34.69
N VAL A 15 -40.69 -13.57 34.92
CA VAL A 15 -42.14 -13.36 34.84
C VAL A 15 -42.49 -13.16 33.37
N CYS A 16 -43.14 -14.16 32.78
CA CYS A 16 -43.74 -14.07 31.45
C CYS A 16 -44.95 -13.13 31.50
N VAL A 17 -44.81 -11.92 30.97
CA VAL A 17 -45.94 -11.01 30.75
C VAL A 17 -46.60 -11.38 29.43
N THR A 18 -47.77 -12.02 29.49
CA THR A 18 -48.62 -12.24 28.32
C THR A 18 -49.33 -10.95 27.95
N VAL A 19 -48.94 -10.33 26.84
CA VAL A 19 -49.64 -9.19 26.24
C VAL A 19 -50.86 -9.72 25.48
N THR A 20 -52.05 -9.46 26.02
CA THR A 20 -53.33 -9.69 25.36
C THR A 20 -53.49 -8.69 24.20
N LYS A 21 -53.45 -9.17 22.95
CA LYS A 21 -53.80 -8.38 21.77
C LYS A 21 -55.30 -8.07 21.80
N GLY A 22 -55.63 -6.80 21.97
CA GLY A 22 -56.98 -6.28 21.72
C GLY A 22 -57.34 -6.43 20.25
N ALA A 23 -58.53 -6.99 20.02
CA ALA A 23 -59.17 -7.07 18.72
C ALA A 23 -59.61 -5.67 18.25
N SER A 24 -59.25 -5.32 17.01
CA SER A 24 -59.85 -4.22 16.25
C SER A 24 -60.61 -4.81 15.06
N PRO A 25 -61.74 -4.20 14.66
CA PRO A 25 -62.77 -4.86 13.88
C PRO A 25 -62.43 -4.97 12.40
N GLU A 26 -62.98 -6.03 11.80
CA GLU A 26 -62.96 -6.38 10.39
C GLU A 26 -63.52 -5.25 9.52
N VAL A 27 -62.68 -4.76 8.59
CA VAL A 27 -63.13 -3.96 7.45
C VAL A 27 -63.08 -4.87 6.23
N THR A 28 -64.24 -5.42 5.88
CA THR A 28 -64.47 -6.16 4.63
C THR A 28 -64.38 -5.18 3.45
N GLY A 29 -63.19 -5.07 2.87
CA GLY A 29 -62.95 -4.42 1.58
C GLY A 29 -62.97 -5.45 0.46
N LEU A 30 -63.93 -5.30 -0.46
CA LEU A 30 -64.13 -6.12 -1.65
C LEU A 30 -62.84 -6.18 -2.51
N SER A 31 -62.24 -7.37 -2.57
CA SER A 31 -61.17 -7.71 -3.49
C SER A 31 -61.76 -7.92 -4.89
N GLY A 32 -61.74 -6.87 -5.71
CA GLY A 32 -61.85 -6.99 -7.16
C GLY A 32 -60.46 -7.12 -7.76
N TYR A 33 -59.99 -8.35 -7.98
CA TYR A 33 -58.79 -8.61 -8.78
C TYR A 33 -59.06 -8.16 -10.22
N ARG A 34 -58.62 -6.96 -10.57
CA ARG A 34 -58.43 -6.55 -11.97
C ARG A 34 -57.12 -7.16 -12.41
N GLU A 35 -57.18 -8.27 -13.12
CA GLU A 35 -56.03 -8.79 -13.88
C GLU A 35 -55.65 -7.73 -14.92
N GLU A 36 -54.69 -6.87 -14.57
CA GLU A 36 -54.09 -5.95 -15.54
C GLU A 36 -53.21 -6.79 -16.47
N LEU A 37 -53.73 -7.05 -17.67
CA LEU A 37 -52.96 -7.59 -18.78
C LEU A 37 -51.66 -6.76 -18.93
N PRO A 38 -50.48 -7.39 -19.02
CA PRO A 38 -49.22 -6.66 -19.08
C PRO A 38 -49.27 -5.62 -20.20
N SER A 39 -48.72 -4.44 -19.93
CA SER A 39 -48.78 -3.35 -20.89
C SER A 39 -48.04 -3.75 -22.18
N SER A 40 -48.55 -3.32 -23.35
CA SER A 40 -47.99 -3.64 -24.67
C SER A 40 -46.46 -3.43 -24.77
N TRP A 41 -45.93 -2.45 -24.03
CA TRP A 41 -44.48 -2.21 -23.96
C TRP A 41 -43.71 -3.23 -23.10
N GLU A 42 -44.31 -3.83 -22.07
CA GLU A 42 -43.70 -4.93 -21.29
C GLU A 42 -43.60 -6.21 -22.12
N GLN A 43 -44.62 -6.47 -22.95
CA GLN A 43 -44.64 -7.60 -23.88
C GLN A 43 -43.63 -7.40 -25.02
N SER A 44 -43.48 -6.18 -25.53
CA SER A 44 -42.44 -5.85 -26.51
C SER A 44 -41.03 -6.00 -25.94
N ARG A 45 -40.79 -5.56 -24.69
CA ARG A 45 -39.49 -5.74 -24.02
C ARG A 45 -39.14 -7.22 -23.79
N LYS A 46 -40.14 -8.05 -23.50
CA LYS A 46 -40.00 -9.51 -23.36
C LYS A 46 -39.70 -10.20 -24.70
N ARG A 47 -40.28 -9.70 -25.81
CA ARG A 47 -40.04 -10.21 -27.17
C ARG A 47 -38.68 -9.78 -27.73
N GLU A 48 -38.24 -8.55 -27.50
CA GLU A 48 -36.90 -8.08 -27.94
C GLU A 48 -35.77 -8.82 -27.22
N SER A 49 -35.92 -9.12 -25.93
CA SER A 49 -34.96 -9.95 -25.19
C SER A 49 -34.85 -11.40 -25.70
N ALA A 50 -35.87 -11.90 -26.40
CA ALA A 50 -35.93 -13.28 -26.87
C ALA A 50 -35.21 -13.49 -28.22
N MET A 51 -35.13 -12.45 -29.07
CA MET A 51 -34.55 -12.61 -30.42
C MET A 51 -33.02 -12.40 -30.48
N GLU A 52 -32.40 -11.76 -29.50
CA GLU A 52 -30.96 -11.41 -29.57
C GLU A 52 -30.01 -12.41 -28.88
N ASN A 53 -30.52 -13.49 -28.27
CA ASN A 53 -29.71 -14.42 -27.47
C ASN A 53 -30.04 -15.91 -27.67
N GLU A 54 -30.00 -16.41 -28.90
CA GLU A 54 -29.84 -17.85 -29.13
C GLU A 54 -28.43 -18.29 -28.67
N ARG A 55 -28.33 -18.72 -27.41
CA ARG A 55 -27.14 -19.43 -26.91
C ARG A 55 -27.32 -20.92 -27.19
N PHE A 56 -26.42 -21.49 -27.98
CA PHE A 56 -26.33 -22.94 -28.14
C PHE A 56 -25.73 -23.59 -26.87
N GLY A 57 -26.47 -24.54 -26.28
CA GLY A 57 -26.02 -25.35 -25.13
C GLY A 57 -26.86 -25.17 -23.85
N VAL A 58 -26.56 -25.99 -22.84
CA VAL A 58 -27.22 -25.95 -21.52
C VAL A 58 -26.67 -24.79 -20.69
N VAL A 59 -27.53 -23.85 -20.31
CA VAL A 59 -27.18 -22.77 -19.37
C VAL A 59 -27.21 -23.32 -17.94
N ARG A 60 -26.11 -23.14 -17.20
CA ARG A 60 -26.02 -23.52 -15.78
C ARG A 60 -26.37 -22.31 -14.91
N ASP A 61 -27.03 -22.52 -13.77
CA ASP A 61 -27.42 -21.45 -12.83
C ASP A 61 -26.24 -20.56 -12.42
N SER A 62 -25.05 -21.14 -12.23
CA SER A 62 -23.83 -20.42 -11.90
C SER A 62 -23.36 -19.41 -12.97
N MET A 63 -23.89 -19.49 -14.20
CA MET A 63 -23.60 -18.52 -15.26
C MET A 63 -24.34 -17.20 -15.06
N GLU A 64 -25.42 -17.18 -14.28
CA GLU A 64 -26.16 -15.97 -13.94
C GLU A 64 -25.47 -15.21 -12.81
N ASP A 65 -24.87 -15.91 -11.86
CA ASP A 65 -24.17 -15.32 -10.70
C ASP A 65 -22.75 -14.80 -11.03
N ASN A 66 -22.15 -15.28 -12.12
CA ASN A 66 -20.79 -14.91 -12.50
C ASN A 66 -20.78 -13.68 -13.44
N THR A 67 -20.40 -12.52 -12.89
CA THR A 67 -20.26 -11.25 -13.65
C THR A 67 -19.43 -11.37 -14.93
N LEU A 68 -18.43 -12.26 -14.98
CA LEU A 68 -17.55 -12.43 -16.14
C LEU A 68 -18.23 -13.16 -17.31
N LEU A 69 -19.21 -14.02 -17.00
CA LEU A 69 -19.95 -14.81 -17.99
C LEU A 69 -21.20 -14.10 -18.52
N GLN A 70 -21.61 -13.01 -17.86
CA GLN A 70 -22.70 -12.15 -18.29
C GLN A 70 -22.28 -11.25 -19.46
N ARG A 71 -23.02 -11.33 -20.57
CA ARG A 71 -22.80 -10.49 -21.75
C ARG A 71 -23.31 -9.07 -21.48
N ALA A 72 -22.58 -8.07 -21.97
CA ALA A 72 -23.05 -6.69 -21.95
C ALA A 72 -24.10 -6.50 -23.06
N GLN A 73 -25.30 -6.07 -22.69
CA GLN A 73 -26.34 -5.69 -23.64
C GLN A 73 -26.07 -4.25 -24.11
N LEU A 74 -26.04 -4.03 -25.42
CA LEU A 74 -25.77 -2.71 -25.99
C LEU A 74 -26.85 -1.71 -25.53
N GLY A 75 -26.45 -0.51 -25.13
CA GLY A 75 -27.38 0.53 -24.67
C GLY A 75 -27.95 0.34 -23.26
N THR A 76 -27.53 -0.69 -22.52
CA THR A 76 -27.95 -0.91 -21.12
C THR A 76 -26.74 -1.12 -20.20
N VAL A 77 -26.94 -0.89 -18.91
CA VAL A 77 -25.91 -1.19 -17.90
C VAL A 77 -25.83 -2.70 -17.69
N ARG A 78 -24.62 -3.22 -17.47
CA ARG A 78 -24.41 -4.63 -17.13
C ARG A 78 -25.26 -5.01 -15.92
N ARG A 79 -25.92 -6.17 -15.98
CA ARG A 79 -26.74 -6.68 -14.88
C ARG A 79 -25.84 -6.92 -13.66
N ALA A 80 -26.36 -6.64 -12.46
CA ALA A 80 -25.69 -7.06 -11.24
C ALA A 80 -25.89 -8.58 -11.08
N SER A 81 -24.83 -9.31 -10.72
CA SER A 81 -24.86 -10.77 -10.56
C SER A 81 -25.07 -11.22 -9.11
N TYR A 82 -25.37 -10.27 -8.22
CA TYR A 82 -25.66 -10.56 -6.81
C TYR A 82 -27.16 -10.39 -6.57
N PRO A 83 -27.76 -11.22 -5.70
CA PRO A 83 -29.17 -11.08 -5.34
C PRO A 83 -29.37 -9.72 -4.68
N LEU A 84 -30.14 -8.87 -5.37
CA LEU A 84 -30.55 -7.59 -4.82
C LEU A 84 -31.71 -7.84 -3.85
N PRO A 85 -31.69 -7.22 -2.67
CA PRO A 85 -32.88 -7.13 -1.82
C PRO A 85 -34.12 -6.71 -2.62
N GLY A 86 -35.28 -7.30 -2.29
CA GLY A 86 -36.55 -7.07 -2.98
C GLY A 86 -37.02 -5.60 -2.93
N ALA A 87 -38.13 -5.31 -3.60
CA ALA A 87 -38.64 -3.94 -3.77
C ALA A 87 -38.87 -3.17 -2.46
N ASP A 88 -39.12 -3.88 -1.36
CA ASP A 88 -39.35 -3.30 -0.02
C ASP A 88 -38.05 -2.87 0.69
N PHE A 89 -36.89 -3.20 0.13
CA PHE A 89 -35.61 -2.84 0.71
C PHE A 89 -35.16 -1.44 0.28
N THR A 90 -35.06 -0.55 1.26
CA THR A 90 -34.49 0.78 1.07
C THR A 90 -32.96 0.70 1.19
N TYR A 91 -32.25 1.00 0.11
CA TYR A 91 -30.79 1.14 0.15
C TYR A 91 -30.39 2.44 0.89
N GLY A 92 -29.28 2.38 1.63
CA GLY A 92 -28.74 3.50 2.38
C GLY A 92 -29.08 3.45 3.88
N VAL A 93 -28.59 4.45 4.62
CA VAL A 93 -28.82 4.57 6.05
C VAL A 93 -30.15 5.27 6.27
N LYS A 94 -31.12 4.59 6.90
CA LYS A 94 -32.34 5.24 7.37
C LYS A 94 -31.97 6.20 8.51
N SER A 95 -31.99 7.50 8.23
CA SER A 95 -31.87 8.54 9.26
C SER A 95 -33.16 8.57 10.07
N TYR A 96 -33.23 7.77 11.13
CA TYR A 96 -34.25 7.96 12.16
C TYR A 96 -33.87 9.21 12.94
N ILE A 97 -34.41 10.35 12.52
CA ILE A 97 -34.31 11.60 13.26
C ILE A 97 -35.22 11.43 14.49
N GLN A 98 -34.63 11.09 15.63
CA GLN A 98 -35.32 11.07 16.93
C GLN A 98 -35.22 12.43 17.63
N ASP A 99 -35.25 13.52 16.86
CA ASP A 99 -35.01 14.86 17.40
C ASP A 99 -36.28 15.48 18.01
N GLY A 100 -37.39 14.75 18.03
CA GLY A 100 -38.61 15.20 18.71
C GLY A 100 -39.28 16.45 18.10
N GLY A 101 -38.74 16.95 16.98
CA GLY A 101 -39.20 18.14 16.28
C GLY A 101 -38.87 19.45 17.01
N VAL A 102 -39.42 20.55 16.48
CA VAL A 102 -39.16 21.92 16.95
C VAL A 102 -39.59 22.12 18.41
N ALA A 103 -40.67 21.46 18.84
CA ALA A 103 -41.18 21.58 20.20
C ALA A 103 -40.18 21.05 21.25
N LEU A 104 -39.56 19.89 21.00
CA LEU A 104 -38.54 19.35 21.90
C LEU A 104 -37.23 20.14 21.84
N ALA A 105 -36.88 20.69 20.67
CA ALA A 105 -35.72 21.56 20.52
C ALA A 105 -35.83 22.89 21.29
N LEU A 106 -37.03 23.46 21.39
CA LEU A 106 -37.28 24.71 22.14
C LEU A 106 -37.55 24.47 23.63
N GLY A 107 -38.12 23.32 23.99
CA GLY A 107 -38.59 23.04 25.35
C GLY A 107 -37.59 22.34 26.27
N GLN A 108 -36.56 21.67 25.73
CA GLN A 108 -35.63 20.88 26.53
C GLN A 108 -34.17 21.11 26.12
N TRP A 109 -33.33 21.47 27.09
CA TRP A 109 -31.88 21.46 26.92
C TRP A 109 -31.35 20.03 27.03
N ASN A 110 -31.22 19.36 25.88
CA ASN A 110 -30.63 18.03 25.83
C ASN A 110 -29.10 18.14 25.89
N SER A 111 -28.51 17.89 27.07
CA SER A 111 -27.07 17.69 27.21
C SER A 111 -26.71 16.34 26.58
N ILE A 112 -26.23 16.37 25.33
CA ILE A 112 -25.68 15.18 24.68
C ILE A 112 -24.36 14.86 25.37
N GLU A 113 -24.38 13.90 26.28
CA GLU A 113 -23.13 13.33 26.79
C GLU A 113 -22.40 12.68 25.61
N ALA A 114 -21.20 13.17 25.31
CA ALA A 114 -20.37 12.58 24.28
C ALA A 114 -20.13 11.12 24.65
N LYS A 115 -20.80 10.20 23.94
CA LYS A 115 -20.52 8.76 24.08
C LYS A 115 -19.04 8.59 23.86
N THR A 116 -18.32 8.18 24.89
CA THR A 116 -16.92 7.82 24.78
C THR A 116 -16.89 6.64 23.83
N ARG A 117 -16.54 6.90 22.57
CA ARG A 117 -16.25 5.80 21.64
C ARG A 117 -15.12 5.05 22.30
N LEU A 118 -15.39 3.84 22.79
CA LEU A 118 -14.36 2.91 23.24
C LEU A 118 -13.43 2.77 22.06
N ARG A 119 -12.26 3.43 22.14
CA ARG A 119 -11.23 3.25 21.13
C ARG A 119 -10.90 1.77 21.20
N LYS A 120 -11.23 1.04 20.12
CA LYS A 120 -10.89 -0.37 20.01
C LYS A 120 -9.37 -0.43 20.02
N LEU A 121 -8.78 -0.72 21.18
CA LEU A 121 -7.34 -0.85 21.30
C LEU A 121 -6.91 -1.92 20.30
N GLU A 122 -5.94 -1.59 19.46
CA GLU A 122 -5.41 -2.57 18.53
C GLU A 122 -4.62 -3.64 19.31
N ARG A 123 -4.66 -4.88 18.84
CA ARG A 123 -3.86 -5.97 19.43
C ARG A 123 -2.38 -5.74 19.11
N ASP A 124 -1.51 -6.02 20.08
CA ASP A 124 -0.07 -5.97 19.88
C ASP A 124 0.45 -7.31 19.36
N TYR A 125 0.52 -7.44 18.03
CA TYR A 125 1.02 -8.67 17.40
C TYR A 125 2.50 -8.93 17.68
N VAL A 126 3.31 -7.93 18.00
CA VAL A 126 4.75 -8.11 18.27
C VAL A 126 4.92 -8.74 19.65
N ALA A 127 4.26 -8.18 20.66
CA ALA A 127 4.27 -8.76 22.00
C ALA A 127 3.66 -10.16 22.00
N LEU A 128 2.55 -10.35 21.28
CA LEU A 128 1.86 -11.64 21.19
C LEU A 128 2.74 -12.71 20.53
N ASN A 129 3.37 -12.40 19.39
CA ASN A 129 4.28 -13.34 18.73
C ASN A 129 5.51 -13.66 19.61
N ARG A 130 6.02 -12.66 20.37
CA ARG A 130 7.12 -12.88 21.31
C ARG A 130 6.73 -13.88 22.41
N GLU A 131 5.55 -13.75 23.00
CA GLU A 131 5.08 -14.68 24.04
C GLU A 131 4.72 -16.08 23.47
N ALA A 132 4.21 -16.14 22.23
CA ALA A 132 3.99 -17.40 21.53
C ALA A 132 5.31 -18.16 21.32
N VAL A 133 6.37 -17.48 20.87
CA VAL A 133 7.70 -18.08 20.71
C VAL A 133 8.29 -18.50 22.07
N LYS A 134 8.12 -17.70 23.13
CA LYS A 134 8.55 -18.07 24.49
C LYS A 134 7.83 -19.30 25.04
N SER A 135 6.58 -19.52 24.63
CA SER A 135 5.82 -20.73 24.99
C SER A 135 6.13 -21.94 24.08
N GLY A 136 7.07 -21.78 23.14
CA GLY A 136 7.54 -22.87 22.28
C GLY A 136 6.67 -23.12 21.06
N LEU A 137 5.75 -22.20 20.72
CA LEU A 137 4.92 -22.32 19.53
C LEU A 137 5.69 -21.84 18.30
N VAL A 138 5.80 -22.70 17.28
CA VAL A 138 6.59 -22.44 16.07
C VAL A 138 5.71 -22.45 14.83
N THR A 139 4.59 -23.17 14.86
CA THR A 139 3.71 -23.33 13.70
C THR A 139 2.78 -22.11 13.54
N ALA A 140 2.43 -21.78 12.29
CA ALA A 140 1.50 -20.67 12.01
C ALA A 140 0.10 -20.90 12.61
N HIS A 141 -0.39 -22.15 12.57
CA HIS A 141 -1.67 -22.53 13.16
C HIS A 141 -1.67 -22.36 14.69
N GLU A 142 -0.61 -22.78 15.36
CA GLU A 142 -0.43 -22.58 16.81
C GLU A 142 -0.44 -21.10 17.18
N HIS A 143 0.25 -20.26 16.41
CA HIS A 143 0.21 -18.80 16.59
C HIS A 143 -1.20 -18.23 16.43
N GLN A 144 -2.01 -18.75 15.49
CA GLN A 144 -3.40 -18.32 15.31
C GLN A 144 -4.27 -18.72 16.51
N VAL A 145 -4.14 -19.95 17.00
CA VAL A 145 -4.83 -20.41 18.22
C VAL A 145 -4.40 -19.55 19.42
N TYR A 146 -3.10 -19.32 19.58
CA TYR A 146 -2.56 -18.48 20.63
C TYR A 146 -3.07 -17.04 20.57
N ARG A 147 -3.22 -16.46 19.38
CA ARG A 147 -3.82 -15.13 19.17
C ARG A 147 -5.29 -15.02 19.56
N ASN A 148 -6.02 -16.12 19.49
CA ASN A 148 -7.44 -16.14 19.86
C ASN A 148 -7.61 -16.20 21.37
N HIS A 149 -6.72 -16.92 22.07
CA HIS A 149 -6.78 -17.09 23.53
C HIS A 149 -6.07 -15.98 24.31
N HIS A 150 -5.01 -15.37 23.77
CA HIS A 150 -4.24 -14.32 24.44
C HIS A 150 -4.58 -12.93 23.89
N GLN A 151 -5.13 -12.08 24.76
CA GLN A 151 -5.47 -10.69 24.44
C GLN A 151 -4.40 -9.74 24.98
N ILE A 152 -3.36 -9.49 24.17
CA ILE A 152 -2.35 -8.46 24.44
C ILE A 152 -2.69 -7.23 23.61
N TRP A 153 -3.00 -6.13 24.28
CA TRP A 153 -3.37 -4.87 23.65
C TRP A 153 -2.14 -3.97 23.52
N ARG A 154 -2.06 -3.23 22.42
CA ARG A 154 -1.01 -2.23 22.25
C ARG A 154 -1.22 -1.15 23.32
N PRO A 155 -0.19 -0.77 24.09
CA PRO A 155 -0.31 0.35 25.01
C PRO A 155 -0.70 1.59 24.21
N LEU A 156 -1.65 2.36 24.74
CA LEU A 156 -2.02 3.63 24.12
C LEU A 156 -0.75 4.48 24.05
N HIS A 157 -0.30 4.80 22.83
CA HIS A 157 0.88 5.62 22.64
C HIS A 157 0.63 6.96 23.34
N GLU A 158 1.44 7.29 24.35
CA GLU A 158 1.32 8.53 25.14
C GLU A 158 1.49 9.79 24.27
N GLY A 159 2.03 9.66 23.04
CA GLY A 159 2.08 10.72 22.04
C GLY A 159 0.77 11.00 21.32
N CYS A 160 -0.28 10.19 21.52
CA CYS A 160 -1.66 10.62 21.25
C CYS A 160 -2.17 11.33 22.50
N THR A 161 -1.47 12.41 22.85
CA THR A 161 -2.02 13.48 23.68
C THR A 161 -3.43 13.68 23.14
N LYS A 162 -4.46 13.46 23.97
CA LYS A 162 -5.77 14.09 23.75
C LYS A 162 -5.43 15.49 23.27
N PRO A 163 -5.95 16.03 22.15
CA PRO A 163 -5.68 17.42 21.82
C PRO A 163 -5.95 18.16 23.12
N GLN A 164 -4.90 18.72 23.73
CA GLN A 164 -5.04 19.46 24.97
C GLN A 164 -6.16 20.42 24.61
N GLY A 165 -7.31 20.29 25.30
CA GLY A 165 -8.45 21.14 25.03
C GLY A 165 -7.88 22.54 24.94
N LEU A 166 -7.97 23.15 23.75
CA LEU A 166 -7.19 24.34 23.44
C LEU A 166 -7.34 25.27 24.64
N ASN A 167 -6.23 25.59 25.32
CA ASN A 167 -6.25 26.51 26.45
C ASN A 167 -6.55 27.89 25.87
N LEU A 168 -7.82 28.12 25.58
CA LEU A 168 -8.33 29.33 24.97
C LEU A 168 -8.35 30.37 26.09
N PRO A 169 -7.58 31.47 25.96
CA PRO A 169 -7.61 32.50 26.98
C PRO A 169 -9.00 33.15 27.05
N THR A 170 -9.44 33.51 28.25
CA THR A 170 -10.82 33.98 28.56
C THR A 170 -11.23 35.21 27.76
N ASN A 171 -10.27 35.97 27.23
CA ASN A 171 -10.45 37.17 26.41
C ASN A 171 -10.29 36.91 24.90
N MET A 172 -10.39 35.66 24.44
CA MET A 172 -10.31 35.35 23.01
C MET A 172 -11.63 35.66 22.30
N THR A 173 -11.60 36.60 21.36
CA THR A 173 -12.72 36.86 20.45
C THR A 173 -12.82 35.73 19.43
N PHE A 174 -13.96 35.03 19.40
CA PHE A 174 -14.26 34.07 18.35
C PHE A 174 -14.78 34.81 17.10
N GLY A 175 -14.11 34.59 15.99
CA GLY A 175 -14.43 35.17 14.69
C GLY A 175 -13.44 34.69 13.65
N ILE A 176 -13.82 34.74 12.38
CA ILE A 176 -12.89 34.47 11.27
C ILE A 176 -11.97 35.69 11.21
N SER A 177 -10.74 35.57 11.69
CA SER A 177 -9.73 36.61 11.43
C SER A 177 -9.70 36.83 9.92
N THR A 178 -9.93 38.06 9.47
CA THR A 178 -9.86 38.38 8.03
C THR A 178 -8.48 37.94 7.57
N ARG A 179 -8.42 36.84 6.79
CA ARG A 179 -7.16 36.36 6.23
C ARG A 179 -6.58 37.56 5.49
N PRO A 180 -5.37 38.05 5.84
CA PRO A 180 -4.78 39.13 5.07
C PRO A 180 -4.75 38.67 3.63
N SER A 181 -5.23 39.51 2.71
CA SER A 181 -5.14 39.23 1.28
C SER A 181 -3.71 38.83 0.97
N THR A 182 -3.51 37.81 0.14
CA THR A 182 -2.18 37.45 -0.36
C THR A 182 -1.48 38.74 -0.82
N PRO A 183 -0.35 39.13 -0.19
CA PRO A 183 0.28 40.41 -0.47
C PRO A 183 0.62 40.45 -1.96
N ILE A 184 0.03 41.40 -2.68
CA ILE A 184 0.13 41.48 -4.14
C ILE A 184 1.59 41.62 -4.59
N GLY A 185 2.43 42.32 -3.80
CA GLY A 185 3.86 42.47 -4.07
C GLY A 185 4.58 41.14 -4.17
N ASP A 186 4.28 40.17 -3.30
CA ASP A 186 4.93 38.86 -3.31
C ASP A 186 4.54 38.01 -4.51
N LEU A 187 3.35 38.27 -5.04
CA LEU A 187 2.83 37.63 -6.24
C LEU A 187 3.49 38.25 -7.49
N LEU A 188 3.63 39.57 -7.53
CA LEU A 188 4.33 40.29 -8.60
C LEU A 188 5.84 39.99 -8.61
N ASP A 189 6.46 39.84 -7.44
CA ASP A 189 7.88 39.51 -7.28
C ASP A 189 8.17 38.00 -7.44
N HIS A 190 7.16 37.19 -7.77
CA HIS A 190 7.25 35.74 -7.90
C HIS A 190 7.86 35.03 -6.68
N ARG A 191 7.71 35.59 -5.47
CA ARG A 191 8.31 35.03 -4.24
C ARG A 191 7.82 33.62 -3.95
N TYR A 192 6.53 33.36 -4.17
CA TYR A 192 5.94 32.03 -3.97
C TYR A 192 6.49 30.98 -4.93
N GLN A 193 6.79 31.36 -6.18
CA GLN A 193 7.43 30.47 -7.14
C GLN A 193 8.84 30.10 -6.67
N ARG A 194 9.62 31.09 -6.21
CA ARG A 194 10.98 30.85 -5.68
C ARG A 194 10.95 29.92 -4.47
N LEU A 195 10.07 30.20 -3.50
CA LEU A 195 9.88 29.35 -2.33
C LEU A 195 9.48 27.92 -2.69
N TRP A 196 8.59 27.75 -3.68
CA TRP A 196 8.18 26.44 -4.15
C TRP A 196 9.33 25.68 -4.80
N VAL A 197 10.14 26.34 -5.65
CA VAL A 197 11.32 25.73 -6.28
C VAL A 197 12.35 25.31 -5.23
N GLU A 198 12.61 26.14 -4.22
CA GLU A 198 13.49 25.81 -3.10
C GLU A 198 12.98 24.61 -2.30
N GLN A 199 11.69 24.58 -1.95
CA GLN A 199 11.08 23.44 -1.28
C GLN A 199 11.20 22.16 -2.11
N GLN A 200 11.00 22.23 -3.42
CA GLN A 200 11.17 21.08 -4.31
C GLN A 200 12.63 20.60 -4.33
N ARG A 201 13.61 21.51 -4.41
CA ARG A 201 15.04 21.15 -4.33
C ARG A 201 15.36 20.44 -3.02
N VAL A 202 14.94 21.01 -1.89
CA VAL A 202 15.15 20.41 -0.56
C VAL A 202 14.49 19.04 -0.46
N ALA A 203 13.27 18.89 -0.97
CA ALA A 203 12.57 17.61 -0.98
C ALA A 203 13.29 16.55 -1.84
N GLN A 204 13.78 16.93 -3.02
CA GLN A 204 14.56 16.05 -3.89
C GLN A 204 15.89 15.65 -3.25
N GLU A 205 16.62 16.59 -2.65
CA GLU A 205 17.85 16.30 -1.91
C GLU A 205 17.60 15.33 -0.76
N ALA A 206 16.54 15.54 0.02
CA ALA A 206 16.15 14.63 1.09
C ALA A 206 15.81 13.22 0.58
N LEU A 207 15.14 13.10 -0.58
CA LEU A 207 14.89 11.80 -1.23
C LEU A 207 16.18 11.12 -1.68
N LEU A 208 17.11 11.86 -2.27
CA LEU A 208 18.42 11.35 -2.70
C LEU A 208 19.26 10.89 -1.51
N LEU A 209 19.27 11.64 -0.40
CA LEU A 209 19.96 11.24 0.83
C LEU A 209 19.36 9.95 1.39
N LYS A 210 18.03 9.86 1.50
CA LYS A 210 17.35 8.62 1.92
C LYS A 210 17.64 7.44 1.00
N SER A 211 17.72 7.67 -0.31
CA SER A 211 18.10 6.63 -1.28
C SER A 211 19.55 6.16 -1.08
N LYS A 212 20.49 7.09 -0.94
CA LYS A 212 21.91 6.78 -0.63
C LYS A 212 22.05 6.01 0.68
N GLU A 213 21.31 6.37 1.72
CA GLU A 213 21.29 5.64 3.00
C GLU A 213 20.74 4.22 2.84
N LYS A 214 19.66 4.04 2.07
CA LYS A 214 19.12 2.71 1.76
C LYS A 214 20.14 1.85 1.01
N ILE A 215 20.83 2.40 0.02
CA ILE A 215 21.90 1.71 -0.73
C ILE A 215 23.06 1.34 0.19
N LYS A 216 23.46 2.21 1.13
CA LYS A 216 24.49 1.90 2.13
C LYS A 216 24.05 0.75 3.05
N LYS A 217 22.78 0.73 3.49
CA LYS A 217 22.21 -0.33 4.33
C LYS A 217 22.02 -1.65 3.59
N SER A 218 21.72 -1.61 2.29
CA SER A 218 21.55 -2.80 1.44
C SER A 218 22.86 -3.31 0.83
N LYS A 219 23.99 -2.63 1.05
CA LYS A 219 25.29 -3.08 0.57
C LYS A 219 25.70 -4.34 1.31
N VAL A 220 25.35 -5.48 0.73
CA VAL A 220 25.79 -6.80 1.17
C VAL A 220 27.33 -6.77 1.21
N GLN A 221 27.90 -7.01 2.39
CA GLN A 221 29.34 -7.08 2.55
C GLN A 221 29.86 -8.26 1.72
N ASN A 222 30.83 -8.00 0.86
CA ASN A 222 31.42 -9.05 0.05
C ASN A 222 32.19 -10.00 0.98
N THR A 223 31.87 -11.28 0.94
CA THR A 223 32.67 -12.33 1.59
C THR A 223 33.91 -12.62 0.74
N ARG A 224 34.96 -13.21 1.32
CA ARG A 224 36.17 -13.64 0.59
C ARG A 224 35.83 -14.44 -0.68
N THR A 225 34.84 -15.31 -0.62
CA THR A 225 34.36 -16.10 -1.77
C THR A 225 33.75 -15.25 -2.89
N SER A 226 32.96 -14.21 -2.57
CA SER A 226 32.37 -13.34 -3.58
C SER A 226 33.41 -12.39 -4.21
N LEU A 227 34.44 -12.01 -3.46
CA LEU A 227 35.59 -11.27 -4.00
C LEU A 227 36.38 -12.14 -4.98
N LEU A 228 36.70 -13.38 -4.62
CA LEU A 228 37.42 -14.31 -5.49
C LEU A 228 36.62 -14.68 -6.75
N ARG A 229 35.28 -14.75 -6.69
CA ARG A 229 34.43 -14.94 -7.88
C ARG A 229 34.44 -13.75 -8.84
N ARG A 230 34.60 -12.52 -8.32
CA ARG A 230 34.63 -11.29 -9.13
C ARG A 230 36.01 -10.99 -9.68
N TYR A 231 37.06 -11.43 -8.99
CA TYR A 231 38.42 -11.24 -9.44
C TYR A 231 38.72 -12.18 -10.61
N GLN A 232 38.83 -11.61 -11.81
CA GLN A 232 39.51 -12.26 -12.91
C GLN A 232 40.97 -11.80 -12.85
N PRO A 233 41.95 -12.72 -12.72
CA PRO A 233 43.34 -12.34 -12.87
C PRO A 233 43.49 -11.67 -14.25
N PRO A 234 44.20 -10.54 -14.35
CA PRO A 234 44.48 -9.95 -15.64
C PRO A 234 45.12 -11.04 -16.51
N GLY A 235 44.47 -11.36 -17.63
CA GLY A 235 45.04 -12.31 -18.58
C GLY A 235 46.40 -11.83 -19.05
N ASP A 236 47.28 -12.75 -19.42
CA ASP A 236 48.54 -12.40 -20.04
C ASP A 236 48.25 -11.41 -21.19
N PRO A 237 48.98 -10.29 -21.29
CA PRO A 237 48.73 -9.31 -22.33
C PRO A 237 48.77 -10.03 -23.67
N ALA A 238 47.74 -9.80 -24.50
CA ALA A 238 47.65 -10.45 -25.80
C ALA A 238 48.98 -10.24 -26.55
N PRO A 239 49.54 -11.31 -27.17
CA PRO A 239 50.78 -11.18 -27.91
C PRO A 239 50.61 -10.12 -29.00
N LEU A 240 51.70 -9.42 -29.30
CA LEU A 240 51.70 -8.40 -30.34
C LEU A 240 51.18 -9.01 -31.65
N TRP A 241 50.30 -8.29 -32.36
CA TRP A 241 49.77 -8.79 -33.63
C TRP A 241 50.91 -9.10 -34.60
N HIS A 242 51.02 -10.36 -35.01
CA HIS A 242 51.91 -10.81 -36.07
C HIS A 242 51.15 -11.78 -36.98
N LEU A 243 51.58 -11.89 -38.24
CA LEU A 243 50.98 -12.85 -39.16
C LEU A 243 51.37 -14.29 -38.75
N PRO A 244 50.46 -15.28 -38.83
CA PRO A 244 50.76 -16.67 -38.46
C PRO A 244 51.95 -17.29 -39.20
N ARG A 245 52.16 -16.87 -40.46
CA ARG A 245 53.28 -17.37 -41.28
C ARG A 245 54.65 -16.93 -40.76
N PHE A 246 54.74 -15.89 -39.95
CA PHE A 246 55.99 -15.36 -39.40
C PHE A 246 56.30 -15.86 -37.98
N GLU A 247 55.44 -16.68 -37.38
CA GLU A 247 55.64 -17.18 -36.02
C GLU A 247 56.86 -18.12 -35.92
N LYS A 248 57.15 -18.87 -37.00
CA LYS A 248 58.28 -19.82 -37.08
C LYS A 248 59.51 -19.26 -37.80
N VAL A 249 59.47 -18.01 -38.25
CA VAL A 249 60.55 -17.43 -39.07
C VAL A 249 61.43 -16.57 -38.16
N ALA A 250 62.69 -16.98 -38.00
CA ALA A 250 63.69 -16.20 -37.27
C ALA A 250 64.01 -14.89 -38.01
N ALA A 251 64.48 -13.88 -37.28
CA ALA A 251 64.93 -12.62 -37.87
C ALA A 251 65.99 -12.89 -38.95
N HIS A 252 65.72 -12.44 -40.17
CA HIS A 252 66.64 -12.65 -41.30
C HIS A 252 67.88 -11.77 -41.21
N LEU A 253 67.77 -10.63 -40.51
CA LEU A 253 68.84 -9.67 -40.31
C LEU A 253 69.05 -9.45 -38.82
N ASP A 254 70.26 -9.67 -38.34
CA ASP A 254 70.72 -9.18 -37.04
C ASP A 254 71.63 -7.98 -37.28
N THR A 255 71.18 -6.79 -36.86
CA THR A 255 71.93 -5.55 -37.04
C THR A 255 73.00 -5.36 -35.96
N PHE A 256 73.02 -6.21 -34.93
CA PHE A 256 74.01 -6.14 -33.87
C PHE A 256 75.27 -6.94 -34.23
N ARG A 257 76.44 -6.36 -33.98
CA ARG A 257 77.73 -7.01 -34.23
C ARG A 257 78.01 -8.20 -33.30
N THR A 258 77.47 -8.17 -32.08
CA THR A 258 77.63 -9.23 -31.07
C THR A 258 76.33 -9.44 -30.28
N PRO A 259 76.08 -10.65 -29.75
CA PRO A 259 74.87 -10.94 -28.98
C PRO A 259 74.79 -10.17 -27.66
N GLU A 260 75.93 -9.82 -27.07
CA GLU A 260 76.00 -9.02 -25.85
C GLU A 260 75.53 -7.58 -26.08
N LEU A 261 75.92 -6.98 -27.22
CA LEU A 261 75.45 -5.65 -27.61
C LEU A 261 73.95 -5.63 -27.86
N ARG A 262 73.40 -6.71 -28.41
CA ARG A 262 71.96 -6.89 -28.58
C ARG A 262 71.23 -6.87 -27.24
N GLN A 263 71.65 -7.69 -26.27
CA GLN A 263 71.04 -7.69 -24.94
C GLN A 263 71.15 -6.32 -24.26
N LYS A 264 72.32 -5.67 -24.35
CA LYS A 264 72.53 -4.33 -23.81
C LYS A 264 71.59 -3.30 -24.44
N ALA A 265 71.44 -3.31 -25.77
CA ALA A 265 70.53 -2.41 -26.47
C ALA A 265 69.06 -2.65 -26.08
N PHE A 266 68.62 -3.90 -25.97
CA PHE A 266 67.27 -4.21 -25.49
C PHE A 266 67.07 -3.76 -24.04
N SER A 267 68.04 -3.98 -23.15
CA SER A 267 67.94 -3.52 -21.76
C SER A 267 67.80 -1.99 -21.66
N ALA A 268 68.58 -1.24 -22.45
CA ALA A 268 68.50 0.21 -22.53
C ALA A 268 67.14 0.68 -23.08
N HIS A 269 66.63 -0.01 -24.12
CA HIS A 269 65.30 0.26 -24.66
C HIS A 269 64.19 0.02 -23.62
N HIS A 270 64.26 -1.08 -22.86
CA HIS A 270 63.26 -1.36 -21.81
C HIS A 270 63.29 -0.33 -20.68
N SER A 271 64.48 0.16 -20.29
CA SER A 271 64.57 1.25 -19.31
C SER A 271 64.04 2.59 -19.87
N ASP A 272 64.30 2.87 -21.15
CA ASP A 272 63.86 4.11 -21.80
C ASP A 272 62.35 4.12 -22.10
N ALA A 273 61.78 2.95 -22.41
CA ALA A 273 60.36 2.74 -22.69
C ALA A 273 59.44 3.24 -21.57
N VAL A 274 59.88 3.23 -20.31
CA VAL A 274 59.12 3.71 -19.15
C VAL A 274 58.80 5.21 -19.25
N ALA A 275 59.70 5.99 -19.85
CA ALA A 275 59.53 7.44 -20.00
C ALA A 275 58.72 7.83 -21.26
N ARG A 276 58.35 6.86 -22.11
CA ARG A 276 57.71 7.09 -23.41
C ARG A 276 56.23 6.77 -23.38
N ARG A 277 55.45 7.56 -24.14
CA ARG A 277 54.00 7.37 -24.28
C ARG A 277 53.69 6.42 -25.43
N GLY A 278 53.22 5.21 -25.11
CA GLY A 278 52.74 4.23 -26.10
C GLY A 278 52.69 2.81 -25.52
N LEU A 279 51.85 1.94 -26.07
CA LEU A 279 51.65 0.56 -25.56
C LEU A 279 52.95 -0.26 -25.51
N HIS A 280 53.94 0.09 -26.34
CA HIS A 280 55.23 -0.61 -26.45
C HIS A 280 56.43 0.23 -26.01
N GLY A 281 56.19 1.36 -25.33
CA GLY A 281 57.26 2.31 -25.02
C GLY A 281 57.89 2.95 -26.26
N LEU A 282 57.17 2.93 -27.38
CA LEU A 282 57.53 3.61 -28.62
C LEU A 282 56.63 4.84 -28.74
N GLY A 283 57.22 6.04 -28.81
CA GLY A 283 56.49 7.29 -28.88
C GLY A 283 57.26 8.46 -28.32
N ILE A 284 56.55 9.57 -28.11
CA ILE A 284 57.10 10.80 -27.52
C ILE A 284 57.37 10.61 -26.03
N TYR A 285 58.44 11.23 -25.54
CA TYR A 285 58.71 11.31 -24.10
C TYR A 285 57.56 12.04 -23.41
N ASN A 286 57.21 11.58 -22.20
CA ASN A 286 56.34 12.36 -21.34
C ASN A 286 57.10 13.63 -20.93
N ILE A 287 56.73 14.76 -21.53
CA ILE A 287 57.15 16.08 -21.05
C ILE A 287 56.30 16.34 -19.81
N SER A 288 56.85 16.05 -18.64
CA SER A 288 56.33 16.53 -17.35
C SER A 288 56.60 18.02 -17.20
#